data_AF-A0A7C4NBB2-F1
#
_entry.id   AF-A0A7C4NBB2-F1
#
_cell.length_a   1.000
_cell.length_b   1.000
_cell.length_c   1.000
_cell.angle_alpha   90.00
_cell.angle_beta   90.00
_cell.angle_gamma   90.00
#
_symmetry.space_group_name_H-M   'P 1'
#
loop_
_entity.id
_entity.type
_entity.pdbx_description
1 polymer ?
#
loop_
_entity_poly.entity_id
_entity_poly.type
_entity_poly.pdbx_seq_one_letter_code
_entity_poly.pdbx_strand_id
1 'polypeptide(L)' 'MYLFDMTTGKKKLAYGQSPEDALNILASRLSAEEMAQIIRDRYVKIRQRDLQQHVAELG' A
#
# COMPACT_ATOMS: atom_id res chain seq x y z
N MET A 1 -7.69 4.74 3.66
CA MET A 1 -6.83 3.98 2.73
C MET A 1 -5.46 3.89 3.35
N TYR A 2 -4.69 2.86 2.99
CA TYR A 2 -3.32 2.69 3.47
C TYR A 2 -2.40 2.65 2.25
N LEU A 3 -1.36 3.48 2.26
CA LEU A 3 -0.28 3.42 1.29
C LEU A 3 0.87 2.67 1.92
N PHE A 4 1.24 1.54 1.34
CA PHE A 4 2.40 0.76 1.75
C PHE A 4 3.61 1.16 0.92
N ASP A 5 4.74 1.42 1.57
CA ASP A 5 6.00 1.65 0.88
C ASP A 5 6.53 0.34 0.29
N MET A 6 7.07 0.43 -0.92
CA MET A 6 7.80 -0.66 -1.56
C MET A 6 9.29 -0.37 -1.56
N THR A 7 10.10 -1.43 -1.56
CA THR A 7 11.56 -1.35 -1.69
C THR A 7 12.02 -0.73 -3.03
N THR A 8 11.14 -0.73 -4.04
CA THR A 8 11.36 -0.07 -5.33
C THR A 8 11.19 1.46 -5.28
N GLY A 9 10.76 2.02 -4.14
CA GLY A 9 10.49 3.45 -3.98
C GLY A 9 9.10 3.88 -4.44
N LYS A 10 8.28 2.95 -4.94
CA LYS A 10 6.86 3.18 -5.20
C LYS A 10 6.01 2.86 -3.98
N LYS A 11 4.76 3.29 -3.99
CA LYS A 11 3.78 2.98 -2.97
C LYS A 11 2.64 2.15 -3.54
N LYS A 12 2.11 1.24 -2.75
CA LYS A 12 0.96 0.41 -3.10
C LYS A 12 -0.25 0.83 -2.27
N LEU A 13 -1.36 1.11 -2.95
CA LEU A 13 -2.61 1.49 -2.31
C LEU A 13 -3.38 0.25 -1.87
N ALA A 14 -3.74 0.23 -0.59
CA ALA A 14 -4.58 -0.77 0.02
C ALA A 14 -5.84 -0.17 0.65
N TYR A 15 -6.88 -0.99 0.68
CA TYR A 15 -8.15 -0.69 1.31
C TYR A 15 -8.40 -1.75 2.37
N GLY A 16 -8.69 -1.33 3.58
CA GLY A 16 -9.01 -2.21 4.69
C GLY A 16 -9.47 -1.38 5.87
N GLN A 17 -10.14 -2.01 6.83
CA GLN A 17 -10.55 -1.33 8.07
C GLN A 17 -9.33 -1.03 8.96
N SER A 18 -8.36 -1.94 8.95
CA SER A 18 -7.10 -1.87 9.69
C SER A 18 -5.90 -2.01 8.74
N PRO A 19 -4.68 -1.60 9.14
CA PRO A 19 -3.48 -1.80 8.32
C PRO A 19 -3.23 -3.29 8.03
N GLU A 20 -3.50 -4.20 8.96
CA GLU A 20 -3.41 -5.65 8.75
C GLU A 20 -4.41 -6.16 7.71
N ASP A 21 -5.65 -5.69 7.79
CA ASP A 21 -6.73 -6.01 6.84
C ASP A 21 -6.39 -5.51 5.44
N ALA A 22 -5.90 -4.26 5.37
CA ALA A 22 -5.43 -3.65 4.13
C ALA A 22 -4.25 -4.44 3.54
N LEU A 23 -3.29 -4.85 4.37
CA LEU A 23 -2.16 -5.69 3.96
C LEU A 23 -2.62 -7.07 3.47
N ASN A 24 -3.60 -7.70 4.12
CA ASN A 24 -4.15 -9.00 3.70
C ASN A 24 -4.87 -8.92 2.36
N ILE A 25 -5.67 -7.87 2.15
CA ILE A 25 -6.35 -7.61 0.86
C ILE A 25 -5.31 -7.31 -0.22
N LEU A 26 -4.27 -6.57 0.12
CA LEU A 26 -3.16 -6.28 -0.77
C LEU A 26 -2.43 -7.58 -1.13
N ALA A 27 -2.04 -8.39 -0.14
CA ALA A 27 -1.38 -9.69 -0.32
C ALA A 27 -2.20 -10.67 -1.17
N SER A 28 -3.53 -10.63 -1.05
CA SER A 28 -4.43 -11.49 -1.83
C SER A 28 -4.47 -11.11 -3.32
N ARG A 29 -4.09 -9.88 -3.67
CA ARG A 29 -4.11 -9.36 -5.05
C ARG A 29 -2.72 -9.29 -5.68
N LEU A 30 -1.68 -9.18 -4.86
CA LEU A 30 -0.29 -9.15 -5.33
C LEU A 30 0.28 -10.56 -5.44
N SER A 31 1.19 -10.72 -6.38
CA SER A 31 2.06 -11.90 -6.44
C SER A 31 3.07 -11.88 -5.29
N ALA A 32 3.59 -13.06 -4.94
CA ALA A 32 4.59 -13.23 -3.88
C ALA A 32 5.81 -12.31 -4.06
N GLU A 33 6.21 -12.04 -5.30
CA GLU A 33 7.34 -11.16 -5.64
C GLU A 33 7.06 -9.69 -5.32
N GLU A 34 5.85 -9.19 -5.57
CA GLU A 34 5.51 -7.81 -5.20
C GLU A 34 5.26 -7.69 -3.70
N MET A 35 4.66 -8.72 -3.08
CA MET A 35 4.47 -8.78 -1.63
C MET A 35 5.81 -8.75 -0.88
N ALA A 36 6.84 -9.38 -1.44
CA ALA A 36 8.20 -9.33 -0.89
C ALA A 36 8.83 -7.94 -0.96
N GLN A 37 8.39 -7.09 -1.89
CA GLN A 37 8.84 -5.71 -2.00
C GLN A 37 8.09 -4.76 -1.05
N ILE A 38 6.93 -5.16 -0.51
CA ILE A 38 6.13 -4.35 0.40
C ILE A 38 6.77 -4.31 1.80
N ILE A 39 6.97 -3.10 2.32
CA ILE A 39 7.47 -2.86 3.68
C ILE A 39 6.27 -2.74 4.62
N ARG A 40 5.93 -3.86 5.28
CA ARG A 40 4.75 -3.99 6.18
C ARG A 40 4.74 -2.99 7.34
N ASP A 41 5.94 -2.62 7.82
CA ASP A 41 6.14 -1.63 8.88
C ASP A 41 6.05 -0.18 8.40
N ARG A 42 6.18 0.06 7.08
CA ARG A 42 6.09 1.41 6.49
C ARG A 42 4.80 1.55 5.71
N TYR A 43 3.81 2.08 6.40
CA TYR A 43 2.56 2.47 5.79
C TYR A 43 2.11 3.84 6.27
N VAL A 44 1.40 4.55 5.40
CA VAL A 44 0.77 5.82 5.72
C VAL A 44 -0.72 5.69 5.51
N LYS A 45 -1.48 5.99 6.56
CA LYS A 45 -2.93 6.10 6.46
C LYS A 45 -3.29 7.44 5.82
N ILE A 46 -3.80 7.38 4.60
CA ILE A 46 -4.27 8.56 3.87
C ILE A 46 -5.80 8.58 3.75
N ARG A 47 -6.34 9.79 3.63
CA ARG A 47 -7.75 9.99 3.28
C ARG A 47 -7.90 9.96 1.77
N GLN A 48 -9.11 9.67 1.29
CA GLN A 48 -9.40 9.56 -0.14
C GLN A 48 -9.07 10.85 -0.92
N ARG A 49 -9.23 12.02 -0.29
CA ARG A 49 -8.86 13.32 -0.87
C ARG A 49 -7.35 13.51 -1.04
N ASP A 50 -6.54 12.86 -0.20
CA ASP A 50 -5.07 12.98 -0.23
C ASP A 50 -4.46 12.03 -1.28
N LEU A 51 -5.26 11.07 -1.78
CA LEU A 51 -4.83 10.11 -2.82
C LEU A 51 -4.27 10.82 -4.05
N GLN A 52 -4.87 11.94 -4.44
CA GLN A 52 -4.46 12.71 -5.61
C GLN A 52 -3.03 13.25 -5.48
N GLN A 53 -2.54 13.48 -4.26
CA GLN A 53 -1.18 13.92 -4.00
C GLN A 53 -0.16 12.78 -4.09
N HIS A 54 -0.59 11.56 -3.77
CA HIS A 54 0.25 10.36 -3.78
C HIS A 54 0.14 9.54 -5.06
N VAL A 55 -0.77 9.91 -5.98
CA VAL A 55 -1.01 9.16 -7.22
C VAL A 55 0.25 9.07 -8.09
N ALA A 56 1.12 10.08 -8.02
CA ALA A 56 2.41 10.11 -8.71
C ALA A 56 3.43 9.10 -8.14
N GLU A 57 3.24 8.69 -6.88
CA GLU A 57 4.09 7.72 -6.19
C GLU A 57 3.55 6.28 -6.30
N LEU A 58 2.36 6.10 -6.88
CA LEU A 58 1.76 4.79 -7.10
C LEU A 58 2.37 4.10 -8.31
N GLY A 59 2.55 2.77 -8.25
CA GLY A 59 2.62 1.98 -9.47
C GLY A 59 3.05 0.54 -9.35
#